data_AF-A0A7C5KHS2-F1
#
_entry.id   AF-A0A7C5KHS2-F1
#
_cell.length_a   1.000
_cell.length_b   1.000
_cell.length_c   1.000
_cell.angle_alpha   90.00
_cell.angle_beta   90.00
_cell.angle_gamma   90.00
#
_symmetry.space_group_name_H-M   'P 1'
#
loop_
_entity.id
_entity.type
_entity.pdbx_description
1 polymer ?
#
loop_
_entity_poly.entity_id
_entity_poly.type
_entity_poly.pdbx_seq_one_letter_code
_entity_poly.pdbx_strand_id
1 'polypeptide(L)'
;MKARHSRTTAFASKGGAEPQDVKKPETTRSKRARGLGKEEGFMEFSIQATDTDPSSRRKEIELRSKYRHYRRFPTKALQLLRGILVPAILLGGGCALNQVEPAPGWEEGKNHKWWREPIPDYPDPVQTVQGRSLSMRPYGEGTKFVLILGGIHGSEPGGVDLVQDLEDWIREKGAPKGLTLLFVNPANPDGLAKGKRENAHGIDLNRNFPASNFRPHPKSGRQPLSEPESRFLAGIIKQFHPVFILTVHQPRRSVNWDGPAEGLARLLASYNHYRLEASVGYPTPGSLGSWAGIDLQIPIITLELPKKPESPRGDFAENMEGILQVLRRLAYENP
;
A
#
# COMPACT_ATOMS: atom_id res chain seq x y z
N MET A 1 41.98 58.09 28.69
CA MET A 1 42.91 56.95 28.54
C MET A 1 42.84 56.49 27.07
N LYS A 2 43.72 56.98 26.18
CA LYS A 2 44.87 56.27 25.52
C LYS A 2 44.50 54.85 25.03
N ALA A 3 44.82 54.32 23.85
CA ALA A 3 45.36 54.68 22.51
C ALA A 3 45.32 53.33 21.71
N ARG A 4 44.84 53.19 20.47
CA ARG A 4 45.48 53.36 19.13
C ARG A 4 46.66 52.39 18.80
N HIS A 5 46.57 51.77 17.59
CA HIS A 5 47.61 51.12 16.72
C HIS A 5 47.75 49.57 16.77
N SER A 6 47.50 48.81 15.67
CA SER A 6 48.30 48.54 14.43
C SER A 6 49.52 47.62 14.70
N ARG A 7 49.96 46.59 13.95
CA ARG A 7 50.16 46.27 12.51
C ARG A 7 50.34 44.72 12.38
N THR A 8 49.89 44.07 11.32
CA THR A 8 50.66 43.55 10.15
C THR A 8 51.91 42.71 10.45
N THR A 9 51.99 41.48 9.92
CA THR A 9 53.02 41.00 8.95
C THR A 9 52.76 39.56 8.50
N ALA A 10 52.83 39.36 7.18
CA ALA A 10 52.96 38.07 6.51
C ALA A 10 54.43 37.59 6.50
N PHE A 11 54.67 36.29 6.39
CA PHE A 11 55.87 35.75 5.76
C PHE A 11 55.58 34.39 5.09
N ALA A 12 56.15 34.24 3.90
CA ALA A 12 55.98 33.13 2.97
C ALA A 12 57.21 32.19 2.96
N SER A 13 57.11 31.16 2.11
CA SER A 13 58.17 30.29 1.56
C SER A 13 58.44 28.99 2.35
N LYS A 14 58.71 27.82 1.77
CA LYS A 14 59.06 27.42 0.39
C LYS A 14 59.13 25.87 0.31
N GLY A 15 58.97 25.31 -0.90
CA GLY A 15 59.47 23.99 -1.36
C GLY A 15 58.60 22.78 -1.01
N GLY A 16 58.24 21.85 -1.90
CA GLY A 16 58.75 21.48 -3.22
C GLY A 16 59.23 20.02 -3.18
N ALA A 17 58.46 19.09 -3.73
CA ALA A 17 58.91 17.81 -4.30
C ALA A 17 57.73 17.04 -4.92
N GLU A 18 57.91 16.62 -6.17
CA GLU A 18 57.01 15.82 -7.02
C GLU A 18 57.43 14.32 -6.98
N PRO A 19 56.82 13.37 -7.74
CA PRO A 19 56.05 12.27 -7.20
C PRO A 19 56.72 10.87 -7.35
N GLN A 20 56.17 9.85 -6.68
CA GLN A 20 56.54 8.44 -6.90
C GLN A 20 55.37 7.64 -7.50
N ASP A 21 55.71 6.94 -8.59
CA ASP A 21 54.91 5.97 -9.34
C ASP A 21 54.39 4.80 -8.51
N VAL A 22 53.12 4.44 -8.68
CA VAL A 22 52.63 3.09 -8.35
C VAL A 22 51.78 2.52 -9.50
N LYS A 23 52.18 1.31 -9.88
CA LYS A 23 51.85 0.50 -11.06
C LYS A 23 50.38 0.07 -11.15
N LYS A 24 49.87 0.02 -12.38
CA LYS A 24 48.69 -0.76 -12.81
C LYS A 24 48.92 -2.27 -12.64
N PRO A 25 47.88 -3.07 -12.35
CA PRO A 25 47.89 -4.49 -12.65
C PRO A 25 47.12 -4.82 -13.94
N GLU A 26 47.65 -5.84 -14.60
CA GLU A 26 47.34 -6.37 -15.93
C GLU A 26 46.03 -7.17 -15.99
N THR A 27 45.41 -7.13 -17.17
CA THR A 27 44.26 -7.94 -17.57
C THR A 27 44.72 -9.32 -18.06
N THR A 28 44.34 -10.40 -17.36
CA THR A 28 44.51 -11.77 -17.87
C THR A 28 43.28 -12.21 -18.65
N ARG A 29 43.51 -12.53 -19.93
CA ARG A 29 42.54 -13.01 -20.91
C ARG A 29 42.64 -14.54 -20.94
N SER A 30 41.59 -15.28 -20.53
CA SER A 30 41.51 -16.72 -20.77
C SER A 30 40.38 -17.05 -21.76
N LYS A 31 40.75 -17.83 -22.77
CA LYS A 31 39.89 -18.35 -23.83
C LYS A 31 39.02 -19.48 -23.25
N ARG A 32 37.72 -19.51 -23.55
CA ARG A 32 36.91 -20.73 -23.46
C ARG A 32 36.24 -21.05 -24.79
N ALA A 33 36.30 -22.34 -25.10
CA ALA A 33 35.83 -22.98 -26.31
C ALA A 33 34.31 -23.04 -26.39
N ARG A 34 33.82 -23.14 -27.63
CA ARG A 34 32.40 -23.29 -28.01
C ARG A 34 31.86 -24.65 -27.59
N GLY A 35 30.62 -24.67 -27.10
CA GLY A 35 29.79 -25.86 -26.93
C GLY A 35 28.32 -25.43 -26.78
N LEU A 36 27.49 -25.84 -27.74
CA LEU A 36 26.09 -25.44 -27.93
C LEU A 36 25.15 -26.01 -26.85
N GLY A 37 24.19 -25.20 -26.38
CA GLY A 37 23.08 -25.67 -25.54
C GLY A 37 22.13 -24.55 -25.07
N LYS A 38 21.07 -24.31 -25.85
CA LYS A 38 19.79 -23.60 -25.58
C LYS A 38 19.72 -22.65 -24.37
N GLU A 39 19.67 -21.35 -24.64
CA GLU A 39 19.34 -20.29 -23.69
C GLU A 39 17.82 -20.26 -23.38
N GLU A 40 17.44 -20.50 -22.13
CA GLU A 40 16.28 -19.85 -21.53
C GLU A 40 16.76 -18.52 -20.95
N GLY A 41 16.20 -17.41 -21.44
CA GLY A 41 16.65 -16.05 -21.09
C GLY A 41 16.44 -15.72 -19.60
N PHE A 42 17.50 -15.85 -18.81
CA PHE A 42 17.66 -15.15 -17.55
C PHE A 42 18.21 -13.75 -17.85
N MET A 43 17.40 -12.69 -17.68
CA MET A 43 17.95 -11.34 -17.56
C MET A 43 18.56 -11.20 -16.16
N GLU A 44 19.88 -11.37 -16.08
CA GLU A 44 20.68 -11.07 -14.91
C GLU A 44 20.95 -9.55 -14.89
N PHE A 45 20.20 -8.80 -14.09
CA PHE A 45 20.51 -7.39 -13.82
C PHE A 45 21.51 -7.30 -12.67
N SER A 46 22.74 -6.94 -13.02
CA SER A 46 23.75 -6.46 -12.08
C SER A 46 23.34 -5.07 -11.59
N ILE A 47 22.90 -4.98 -10.34
CA ILE A 47 22.83 -3.72 -9.61
C ILE A 47 24.15 -3.61 -8.84
N GLN A 48 24.94 -2.59 -9.16
CA GLN A 48 26.14 -2.27 -8.38
C GLN A 48 25.72 -1.98 -6.93
N ALA A 49 26.10 -2.88 -6.03
CA ALA A 49 25.87 -2.76 -4.61
C ALA A 49 26.74 -1.62 -4.04
N THR A 50 26.13 -0.48 -3.78
CA THR A 50 26.66 0.49 -2.81
C THR A 50 25.76 0.52 -1.59
N ASP A 51 25.62 -0.64 -0.92
CA ASP A 51 25.27 -0.63 0.51
C ASP A 51 25.68 -1.94 1.17
N THR A 52 26.65 -1.88 2.08
CA THR A 52 27.24 -3.03 2.78
C THR A 52 26.70 -3.18 4.20
N ASP A 53 25.42 -2.86 4.43
CA ASP A 53 24.77 -3.10 5.73
C ASP A 53 24.34 -4.58 5.87
N PRO A 54 24.89 -5.34 6.84
CA PRO A 54 24.46 -6.71 7.14
C PRO A 54 22.97 -6.83 7.50
N SER A 55 22.32 -5.76 7.98
CA SER A 55 20.90 -5.76 8.34
C SER A 55 19.99 -5.86 7.10
N SER A 56 20.34 -5.13 6.03
CA SER A 56 19.65 -5.14 4.73
C SER A 56 19.75 -6.49 4.04
N ARG A 57 20.92 -7.15 4.09
CA ARG A 57 21.09 -8.52 3.57
C ARG A 57 20.29 -9.56 4.33
N ARG A 58 20.17 -9.43 5.66
CA ARG A 58 19.33 -10.35 6.45
C ARG A 58 17.86 -10.21 6.10
N LYS A 59 17.38 -8.98 5.97
CA LYS A 59 16.00 -8.68 5.52
C LYS A 59 15.74 -9.23 4.12
N GLU A 60 16.68 -9.07 3.20
CA GLU A 60 16.58 -9.63 1.85
C GLU A 60 16.55 -11.17 1.86
N ILE A 61 17.39 -11.83 2.65
CA ILE A 61 17.42 -13.30 2.77
C ILE A 61 16.13 -13.81 3.42
N GLU A 62 15.62 -13.11 4.43
CA GLU A 62 14.35 -13.41 5.10
C GLU A 62 13.17 -13.27 4.14
N LEU A 63 13.09 -12.16 3.38
CA LEU A 63 12.08 -11.96 2.34
C LEU A 63 12.19 -13.03 1.24
N ARG A 64 13.39 -13.30 0.73
CA ARG A 64 13.63 -14.36 -0.28
C ARG A 64 13.27 -15.76 0.23
N SER A 65 13.44 -16.02 1.52
CA SER A 65 13.04 -17.27 2.17
C SER A 65 11.53 -17.35 2.34
N LYS A 66 10.91 -16.29 2.90
CA LYS A 66 9.46 -16.13 3.12
C LYS A 66 8.70 -16.27 1.79
N TYR A 67 9.25 -15.74 0.69
CA TYR A 67 8.59 -15.73 -0.61
C TYR A 67 9.03 -16.82 -1.60
N ARG A 68 9.93 -17.73 -1.22
CA ARG A 68 10.46 -18.79 -2.12
C ARG A 68 9.36 -19.69 -2.71
N HIS A 69 8.28 -19.90 -1.97
CA HIS A 69 7.16 -20.76 -2.35
C HIS A 69 6.16 -20.10 -3.32
N TYR A 70 6.12 -18.76 -3.40
CA TYR A 70 5.21 -18.02 -4.28
C TYR A 70 5.74 -17.82 -5.70
N ARG A 71 7.03 -18.12 -5.95
CA ARG A 71 7.63 -18.08 -7.29
C ARG A 71 7.16 -19.21 -8.22
N ARG A 72 6.46 -20.22 -7.72
CA ARG A 72 5.96 -21.36 -8.51
C ARG A 72 4.44 -21.37 -8.52
N PHE A 73 3.83 -20.42 -9.23
CA PHE A 73 2.49 -20.66 -9.78
C PHE A 73 2.65 -21.49 -11.07
N PRO A 74 2.08 -22.71 -11.15
CA PRO A 74 2.13 -23.49 -12.37
C PRO A 74 1.22 -22.85 -13.43
N THR A 75 1.83 -22.12 -14.36
CA THR A 75 1.19 -21.54 -15.56
C THR A 75 0.53 -22.57 -16.48
N LYS A 76 0.74 -23.87 -16.24
CA LYS A 76 0.18 -24.97 -17.04
C LYS A 76 -1.31 -25.25 -16.78
N ALA A 77 -1.88 -24.83 -15.66
CA ALA A 77 -3.31 -25.06 -15.37
C ALA A 77 -4.24 -24.11 -16.17
N LEU A 78 -3.74 -22.95 -16.63
CA LEU A 78 -4.52 -22.01 -17.45
C LEU A 78 -4.45 -22.30 -18.96
N GLN A 79 -3.53 -23.16 -19.42
CA GLN A 79 -3.36 -23.46 -20.85
C GLN A 79 -4.27 -24.60 -21.36
N LEU A 80 -4.88 -25.38 -20.46
CA LEU A 80 -5.79 -26.48 -20.83
C LEU A 80 -7.26 -26.07 -21.01
N LEU A 81 -7.64 -24.85 -20.62
CA LEU A 81 -9.03 -24.34 -20.75
C LEU A 81 -9.27 -23.44 -21.98
N ARG A 82 -8.25 -23.19 -22.80
CA ARG A 82 -8.38 -22.40 -24.04
C ARG A 82 -8.59 -23.22 -25.32
N GLY A 83 -8.76 -24.54 -25.20
CA GLY A 83 -8.69 -25.46 -26.35
C GLY A 83 -10.01 -26.07 -26.83
N ILE A 84 -11.14 -25.88 -26.15
CA ILE A 84 -12.40 -26.56 -26.54
C ILE A 84 -13.58 -25.60 -26.39
N LEU A 85 -14.38 -25.51 -27.46
CA LEU A 85 -15.68 -24.84 -27.64
C LEU A 85 -15.69 -23.37 -28.07
N VAL A 86 -15.50 -23.14 -29.38
CA VAL A 86 -16.47 -22.48 -30.29
C VAL A 86 -16.31 -23.22 -31.63
N PRO A 87 -17.35 -23.79 -32.31
CA PRO A 87 -18.65 -23.16 -32.56
C PRO A 87 -19.88 -24.10 -32.51
N ALA A 88 -21.01 -23.62 -31.99
CA ALA A 88 -22.35 -23.91 -32.55
C ALA A 88 -23.45 -23.18 -31.76
N ILE A 89 -24.52 -22.83 -32.48
CA ILE A 89 -25.83 -22.32 -32.04
C ILE A 89 -25.98 -20.79 -32.12
N LEU A 90 -26.02 -20.34 -33.37
CA LEU A 90 -27.16 -19.55 -33.84
C LEU A 90 -28.39 -20.48 -33.86
N LEU A 91 -29.42 -20.15 -33.08
CA LEU A 91 -30.87 -20.35 -33.32
C LEU A 91 -31.61 -20.57 -31.98
N GLY A 92 -32.44 -19.58 -31.62
CA GLY A 92 -33.72 -19.76 -30.93
C GLY A 92 -33.69 -20.12 -29.45
N GLY A 93 -34.08 -19.17 -28.60
CA GLY A 93 -34.53 -19.47 -27.24
C GLY A 93 -34.09 -18.42 -26.23
N GLY A 94 -34.90 -17.38 -26.04
CA GLY A 94 -34.71 -16.42 -24.97
C GLY A 94 -34.80 -17.11 -23.61
N CYS A 95 -33.74 -16.98 -22.82
CA CYS A 95 -33.77 -17.10 -21.37
C CYS A 95 -33.11 -15.83 -20.81
N ALA A 96 -33.90 -15.07 -20.06
CA ALA A 96 -33.57 -13.76 -19.53
C ALA A 96 -32.30 -13.81 -18.66
N LEU A 97 -31.21 -13.25 -19.18
CA LEU A 97 -30.18 -12.64 -18.35
C LEU A 97 -30.83 -11.40 -17.75
N ASN A 98 -31.19 -11.46 -16.46
CA ASN A 98 -31.59 -10.29 -15.69
C ASN A 98 -30.42 -9.29 -15.76
N GLN A 99 -30.56 -8.30 -16.63
CA GLN A 99 -29.76 -7.09 -16.59
C GLN A 99 -30.08 -6.43 -15.25
N VAL A 100 -29.07 -6.36 -14.38
CA VAL A 100 -29.14 -5.56 -13.17
C VAL A 100 -29.19 -4.11 -13.65
N GLU A 101 -30.35 -3.47 -13.58
CA GLU A 101 -30.43 -2.05 -13.90
C GLU A 101 -29.59 -1.25 -12.90
N PRO A 102 -28.82 -0.25 -13.35
CA PRO A 102 -28.07 0.61 -12.47
C PRO A 102 -28.99 1.37 -11.52
N ALA A 103 -28.51 1.62 -10.30
CA ALA A 103 -29.28 2.33 -9.28
C ALA A 103 -29.77 3.71 -9.80
N PRO A 104 -31.02 4.11 -9.50
CA PRO A 104 -31.55 5.39 -9.97
C PRO A 104 -30.67 6.55 -9.49
N GLY A 105 -30.09 7.31 -10.42
CA GLY A 105 -29.19 8.45 -10.14
C GLY A 105 -27.75 8.28 -10.63
N TRP A 106 -27.37 7.11 -11.13
CA TRP A 106 -26.10 6.90 -11.85
C TRP A 106 -26.25 7.34 -13.31
N GLU A 107 -25.68 8.48 -13.68
CA GLU A 107 -25.49 8.87 -15.09
C GLU A 107 -24.05 8.56 -15.51
N GLU A 108 -23.91 7.60 -16.41
CA GLU A 108 -22.66 7.27 -17.09
C GLU A 108 -22.13 8.53 -17.82
N GLY A 109 -20.90 8.97 -17.51
CA GLY A 109 -20.22 10.03 -18.27
C GLY A 109 -20.31 11.47 -17.72
N LYS A 110 -20.84 11.72 -16.51
CA LYS A 110 -20.66 13.03 -15.85
C LYS A 110 -19.27 13.14 -15.21
N ASN A 111 -18.29 13.47 -16.06
CA ASN A 111 -16.95 14.02 -15.81
C ASN A 111 -16.66 14.39 -14.35
N HIS A 112 -16.21 13.43 -13.55
CA HIS A 112 -15.34 13.77 -12.43
C HIS A 112 -13.96 13.91 -13.06
N LYS A 113 -13.51 15.15 -13.29
CA LYS A 113 -12.09 15.42 -13.56
C LYS A 113 -11.34 15.04 -12.30
N TRP A 114 -11.09 13.75 -12.13
CA TRP A 114 -10.21 13.25 -11.10
C TRP A 114 -8.86 13.87 -11.42
N TRP A 115 -8.43 14.82 -10.57
CA TRP A 115 -7.19 15.62 -10.58
C TRP A 115 -6.84 16.38 -11.87
N ARG A 116 -6.50 17.66 -11.69
CA ARG A 116 -5.69 18.43 -12.64
C ARG A 116 -4.26 18.40 -12.14
N GLU A 117 -3.32 18.08 -13.02
CA GLU A 117 -1.89 18.32 -12.82
C GLU A 117 -1.62 19.72 -12.23
N PRO A 118 -0.64 19.88 -11.33
CA PRO A 118 0.37 18.88 -10.92
C PRO A 118 -0.08 17.94 -9.78
N ILE A 119 0.61 16.80 -9.63
CA ILE A 119 0.50 15.91 -8.47
C ILE A 119 0.78 16.71 -7.17
N PRO A 120 -0.05 16.59 -6.11
CA PRO A 120 0.20 17.31 -4.86
C PRO A 120 1.50 16.89 -4.19
N ASP A 121 2.18 17.83 -3.52
CA ASP A 121 3.33 17.52 -2.68
C ASP A 121 2.97 16.53 -1.57
N TYR A 122 3.83 15.56 -1.30
CA TYR A 122 3.58 14.60 -0.22
C TYR A 122 3.71 15.28 1.15
N PRO A 123 2.76 15.07 2.07
CA PRO A 123 2.82 15.68 3.39
C PRO A 123 4.04 15.15 4.17
N ASP A 124 4.70 16.05 4.90
CA ASP A 124 5.76 15.69 5.81
C ASP A 124 5.27 14.68 6.87
N PRO A 125 6.15 13.79 7.37
CA PRO A 125 5.84 12.97 8.52
C PRO A 125 5.38 13.82 9.71
N VAL A 126 4.34 13.36 10.40
CA VAL A 126 3.87 13.97 11.65
C VAL A 126 4.28 13.13 12.85
N GLN A 127 4.14 13.70 14.04
CA GLN A 127 4.38 12.98 15.29
C GLN A 127 3.06 12.49 15.89
N THR A 128 3.06 11.25 16.37
CA THR A 128 2.00 10.73 17.22
C THR A 128 2.00 11.42 18.59
N VAL A 129 1.02 11.09 19.43
CA VAL A 129 0.91 11.59 20.81
C VAL A 129 2.19 11.33 21.63
N GLN A 130 2.87 10.20 21.42
CA GLN A 130 4.12 9.87 22.10
C GLN A 130 5.38 10.20 21.29
N GLY A 131 5.28 10.98 20.21
CA GLY A 131 6.44 11.39 19.42
C GLY A 131 7.04 10.28 18.56
N ARG A 132 6.23 9.29 18.12
CA ARG A 132 6.63 8.38 17.05
C ARG A 132 6.31 9.01 15.70
N SER A 133 7.16 8.76 14.72
CA SER A 133 6.91 9.21 13.35
C SER A 133 5.71 8.46 12.76
N LEU A 134 4.78 9.21 12.16
CA LEU A 134 3.69 8.73 11.33
C LEU A 134 3.86 9.35 9.94
N SER A 135 4.03 8.50 8.94
CA SER A 135 4.32 8.91 7.56
C SER A 135 3.51 8.12 6.56
N MET A 136 3.38 8.69 5.36
CA MET A 136 2.80 8.05 4.19
C MET A 136 3.92 7.73 3.20
N ARG A 137 3.85 6.57 2.56
CA ARG A 137 4.82 6.12 1.56
C ARG A 137 4.12 5.88 0.22
N PRO A 138 4.38 6.72 -0.80
CA PRO A 138 3.76 6.58 -2.11
C PRO A 138 4.55 5.62 -3.01
N TYR A 139 3.83 4.84 -3.84
CA TYR A 139 4.41 4.00 -4.89
C TYR A 139 3.58 4.10 -6.18
N GLY A 140 4.26 4.37 -7.30
CA GLY A 140 3.62 4.59 -8.60
C GLY A 140 3.73 6.05 -9.06
N GLU A 141 3.36 6.27 -10.31
CA GLU A 141 3.38 7.57 -10.99
C GLU A 141 2.01 7.89 -11.61
N GLY A 142 1.00 7.10 -11.23
CA GLY A 142 -0.35 7.26 -11.73
C GLY A 142 -1.08 8.40 -11.04
N THR A 143 -2.12 8.90 -11.70
CA THR A 143 -2.89 10.01 -11.15
C THR A 143 -4.03 9.55 -10.24
N LYS A 144 -4.45 8.27 -10.33
CA LYS A 144 -5.43 7.67 -9.40
C LYS A 144 -4.78 7.25 -8.10
N PHE A 145 -5.17 7.87 -7.01
CA PHE A 145 -4.64 7.54 -5.68
C PHE A 145 -5.43 6.42 -5.02
N VAL A 146 -4.74 5.45 -4.42
CA VAL A 146 -5.35 4.41 -3.59
C VAL A 146 -4.73 4.46 -2.20
N LEU A 147 -5.52 4.67 -1.17
CA LEU A 147 -5.04 4.67 0.21
C LEU A 147 -5.08 3.26 0.78
N ILE A 148 -3.94 2.77 1.27
CA ILE A 148 -3.83 1.45 1.89
C ILE A 148 -3.28 1.63 3.30
N LEU A 149 -4.02 1.17 4.31
CA LEU A 149 -3.58 1.31 5.70
C LEU A 149 -3.83 0.06 6.53
N GLY A 150 -2.91 -0.17 7.48
CA GLY A 150 -2.96 -1.23 8.48
C GLY A 150 -2.77 -0.66 9.88
N GLY A 151 -3.30 -1.36 10.89
CA GLY A 151 -3.03 -1.04 12.29
C GLY A 151 -3.59 0.31 12.74
N ILE A 152 -4.77 0.72 12.27
CA ILE A 152 -5.50 1.86 12.87
C ILE A 152 -5.94 1.53 14.31
N HIS A 153 -6.21 0.25 14.58
CA HIS A 153 -6.21 -0.27 15.94
C HIS A 153 -4.88 -0.96 16.23
N GLY A 154 -4.19 -0.55 17.29
CA GLY A 154 -2.86 -1.07 17.60
C GLY A 154 -2.84 -2.52 18.13
N SER A 155 -3.99 -3.06 18.54
CA SER A 155 -4.13 -4.47 18.94
C SER A 155 -4.31 -5.44 17.77
N GLU A 156 -4.20 -4.97 16.52
CA GLU A 156 -4.46 -5.74 15.30
C GLU A 156 -3.19 -5.85 14.43
N PRO A 157 -2.12 -6.51 14.93
CA PRO A 157 -0.82 -6.55 14.26
C PRO A 157 -0.84 -7.30 12.92
N GLY A 158 -1.76 -8.25 12.71
CA GLY A 158 -1.86 -8.97 11.44
C GLY A 158 -2.19 -8.04 10.26
N GLY A 159 -2.95 -6.97 10.52
CA GLY A 159 -3.20 -5.94 9.51
C GLY A 159 -1.94 -5.16 9.14
N VAL A 160 -1.06 -4.90 10.11
CA VAL A 160 0.23 -4.26 9.87
C VAL A 160 1.14 -5.17 9.04
N ASP A 161 1.20 -6.45 9.39
CA ASP A 161 2.02 -7.44 8.69
C ASP A 161 1.57 -7.63 7.23
N LEU A 162 0.26 -7.76 6.99
CA LEU A 162 -0.27 -7.90 5.62
C LEU A 162 0.05 -6.67 4.75
N VAL A 163 -0.14 -5.47 5.30
CA VAL A 163 0.12 -4.22 4.56
C VAL A 163 1.61 -4.03 4.32
N GLN A 164 2.48 -4.43 5.27
CA GLN A 164 3.93 -4.41 5.08
C GLN A 164 4.36 -5.36 3.96
N ASP A 165 3.82 -6.58 3.94
CA ASP A 165 4.11 -7.58 2.91
C ASP A 165 3.62 -7.11 1.52
N LEU A 166 2.46 -6.45 1.44
CA LEU A 166 1.96 -5.83 0.22
C LEU A 166 2.86 -4.68 -0.24
N GLU A 167 3.27 -3.80 0.68
CA GLU A 167 4.17 -2.68 0.39
C GLU A 167 5.51 -3.17 -0.19
N ASP A 168 6.10 -4.21 0.40
CA ASP A 168 7.34 -4.80 -0.08
C ASP A 168 7.19 -5.45 -1.47
N TRP A 169 6.06 -6.12 -1.73
CA TRP A 169 5.76 -6.65 -3.07
C TRP A 169 5.66 -5.52 -4.10
N ILE A 170 4.94 -4.43 -3.77
CA ILE A 170 4.75 -3.29 -4.68
C ILE A 170 6.09 -2.59 -4.94
N ARG A 171 6.96 -2.48 -3.93
CA ARG A 171 8.31 -1.94 -4.10
C ARG A 171 9.15 -2.78 -5.06
N GLU A 172 9.04 -4.12 -5.02
CA GLU A 172 9.78 -5.01 -5.91
C GLU A 172 9.22 -5.03 -7.35
N LYS A 173 7.89 -4.99 -7.50
CA LYS A 173 7.22 -5.26 -8.78
C LYS A 173 6.65 -4.02 -9.48
N GLY A 174 6.56 -2.90 -8.77
CA GLY A 174 5.91 -1.67 -9.20
C GLY A 174 4.41 -1.65 -8.92
N ALA A 175 3.87 -0.44 -8.76
CA ALA A 175 2.44 -0.23 -8.69
C ALA A 175 1.77 -0.47 -10.06
N PRO A 176 0.49 -0.89 -10.10
CA PRO A 176 -0.26 -0.95 -11.35
C PRO A 176 -0.28 0.39 -12.08
N LYS A 177 -0.17 0.35 -13.41
CA LYS A 177 -0.16 1.55 -14.25
C LYS A 177 -1.41 2.42 -13.99
N GLY A 178 -1.22 3.73 -13.96
CA GLY A 178 -2.31 4.69 -13.72
C GLY A 178 -2.69 4.85 -12.24
N LEU A 179 -2.14 4.02 -11.33
CA LEU A 179 -2.30 4.19 -9.89
C LEU A 179 -1.06 4.76 -9.21
N THR A 180 -1.29 5.51 -8.13
CA THR A 180 -0.31 5.78 -7.07
C THR A 180 -0.88 5.24 -5.75
N LEU A 181 -0.19 4.27 -5.16
CA LEU A 181 -0.59 3.63 -3.91
C LEU A 181 0.03 4.38 -2.73
N LEU A 182 -0.80 4.85 -1.82
CA LEU A 182 -0.44 5.63 -0.64
C LEU A 182 -0.50 4.72 0.59
N PHE A 183 0.64 4.28 1.09
CA PHE A 183 0.71 3.40 2.26
C PHE A 183 0.82 4.20 3.56
N VAL A 184 -0.04 3.90 4.53
CA VAL A 184 0.10 4.36 5.94
C VAL A 184 0.09 3.14 6.85
N ASN A 185 1.28 2.71 7.26
CA ASN A 185 1.44 1.50 8.04
C ASN A 185 2.60 1.61 9.06
N PRO A 186 2.35 1.44 10.37
CA PRO A 186 1.03 1.40 11.00
C PRO A 186 0.36 2.78 11.06
N ALA A 187 -0.97 2.81 11.03
CA ALA A 187 -1.75 4.05 11.21
C ALA A 187 -1.88 4.50 12.68
N ASN A 188 -1.62 3.60 13.64
CA ASN A 188 -1.55 3.90 15.07
C ASN A 188 -0.24 3.35 15.68
N PRO A 189 0.92 3.99 15.43
CA PRO A 189 2.21 3.51 15.94
C PRO A 189 2.27 3.38 17.46
N ASP A 190 1.61 4.30 18.18
CA ASP A 190 1.58 4.30 19.65
C ASP A 190 0.74 3.16 20.22
N GLY A 191 -0.45 2.94 19.64
CA GLY A 191 -1.31 1.81 19.99
C GLY A 191 -0.61 0.48 19.70
N LEU A 192 0.03 0.36 18.53
CA LEU A 192 0.74 -0.86 18.14
C LEU A 192 1.86 -1.19 19.13
N ALA A 193 2.70 -0.20 19.47
CA ALA A 193 3.77 -0.38 20.44
C ALA A 193 3.28 -0.83 21.83
N LYS A 194 2.02 -0.53 22.18
CA LYS A 194 1.39 -0.92 23.44
C LYS A 194 0.46 -2.13 23.32
N GLY A 195 0.25 -2.67 22.12
CA GLY A 195 -0.75 -3.71 21.85
C GLY A 195 -2.18 -3.31 22.21
N LYS A 196 -2.51 -2.01 22.10
CA LYS A 196 -3.82 -1.45 22.47
C LYS A 196 -4.62 -1.07 21.24
N ARG A 197 -5.94 -1.27 21.31
CA ARG A 197 -6.87 -0.87 20.24
C ARG A 197 -6.79 0.63 20.00
N GLU A 198 -6.87 1.40 21.08
CA GLU A 198 -6.87 2.86 21.06
C GLU A 198 -5.45 3.46 20.87
N ASN A 199 -5.35 4.74 20.54
CA ASN A 199 -4.08 5.48 20.54
C ASN A 199 -3.58 5.79 21.97
N ALA A 200 -2.50 6.56 22.12
CA ALA A 200 -1.95 6.85 23.43
C ALA A 200 -2.84 7.74 24.34
N HIS A 201 -3.82 8.46 23.80
CA HIS A 201 -4.84 9.16 24.59
C HIS A 201 -6.03 8.28 24.97
N GLY A 202 -6.07 7.02 24.54
CA GLY A 202 -7.22 6.14 24.76
C GLY A 202 -8.39 6.40 23.81
N ILE A 203 -8.14 7.07 22.68
CA ILE A 203 -9.12 7.29 21.63
C ILE A 203 -9.07 6.15 20.61
N ASP A 204 -10.22 5.56 20.31
CA ASP A 204 -10.43 4.70 19.16
C ASP A 204 -10.40 5.57 17.90
N LEU A 205 -9.27 5.51 17.17
CA LEU A 205 -9.07 6.32 15.96
C LEU A 205 -10.14 6.05 14.90
N ASN A 206 -10.69 4.83 14.85
CA ASN A 206 -11.80 4.48 13.95
C ASN A 206 -13.17 4.88 14.52
N ARG A 207 -13.21 5.84 15.44
CA ARG A 207 -14.40 6.59 15.88
C ARG A 207 -14.15 8.11 15.88
N ASN A 208 -12.95 8.56 15.47
CA ASN A 208 -12.51 9.96 15.57
C ASN A 208 -12.58 10.73 14.24
N PHE A 209 -13.21 10.20 13.19
CA PHE A 209 -13.35 10.91 11.91
C PHE A 209 -14.57 11.85 11.90
N PRO A 210 -14.57 12.91 11.07
CA PRO A 210 -15.64 13.90 11.00
C PRO A 210 -16.82 13.40 10.17
N ALA A 211 -17.24 12.15 10.42
CA ALA A 211 -18.41 11.58 9.80
C ALA A 211 -19.67 12.33 10.24
N SER A 212 -20.69 12.41 9.40
CA SER A 212 -22.00 12.99 9.70
C SER A 212 -22.66 12.31 10.92
N ASN A 213 -22.37 11.02 11.13
CA ASN A 213 -22.82 10.24 12.27
C ASN A 213 -21.90 10.33 13.50
N PHE A 214 -20.86 11.16 13.51
CA PHE A 214 -19.94 11.32 14.65
C PHE A 214 -20.71 11.64 15.93
N ARG A 215 -20.26 11.03 17.03
CA ARG A 215 -20.81 11.26 18.37
C ARG A 215 -19.64 11.52 19.33
N PRO A 216 -19.58 12.69 19.99
CA PRO A 216 -18.61 12.96 21.03
C PRO A 216 -18.68 11.91 22.14
N HIS A 217 -17.55 11.31 22.49
CA HIS A 217 -17.45 10.32 23.56
C HIS A 217 -16.00 10.25 24.08
N PRO A 218 -15.75 9.91 25.36
CA PRO A 218 -14.39 9.78 25.88
C PRO A 218 -13.48 8.82 25.09
N LYS A 219 -14.05 7.85 24.39
CA LYS A 219 -13.33 6.91 23.50
C LYS A 219 -13.31 7.30 22.02
N SER A 220 -14.10 8.28 21.58
CA SER A 220 -14.11 8.74 20.18
C SER A 220 -13.55 10.15 20.01
N GLY A 221 -13.22 10.83 21.11
CA GLY A 221 -12.82 12.24 21.13
C GLY A 221 -14.00 13.16 21.47
N ARG A 222 -13.70 14.33 22.02
CA ARG A 222 -14.72 15.37 22.30
C ARG A 222 -15.19 16.10 21.03
N GLN A 223 -14.36 16.06 19.99
CA GLN A 223 -14.62 16.59 18.66
C GLN A 223 -13.97 15.65 17.65
N PRO A 224 -14.46 15.59 16.40
CA PRO A 224 -13.80 14.79 15.39
C PRO A 224 -12.40 15.35 15.11
N LEU A 225 -11.50 14.48 14.67
CA LEU A 225 -10.11 14.80 14.36
C LEU A 225 -9.37 15.43 15.55
N SER A 226 -9.71 15.03 16.78
CA SER A 226 -8.96 15.44 17.97
C SER A 226 -7.55 14.86 17.98
N GLU A 227 -7.35 13.71 17.35
CA GLU A 227 -6.07 12.98 17.39
C GLU A 227 -5.15 13.35 16.22
N PRO A 228 -3.82 13.41 16.44
CA PRO A 228 -2.86 13.67 15.36
C PRO A 228 -2.92 12.60 14.27
N GLU A 229 -3.12 11.32 14.64
CA GLU A 229 -3.19 10.22 13.69
C GLU A 229 -4.42 10.34 12.76
N SER A 230 -5.60 10.63 13.34
CA SER A 230 -6.82 10.85 12.56
C SER A 230 -6.73 12.09 11.66
N ARG A 231 -6.10 13.18 12.14
CA ARG A 231 -5.84 14.37 11.32
C ARG A 231 -4.93 14.08 10.13
N PHE A 232 -3.90 13.26 10.33
CA PHE A 232 -2.99 12.88 9.26
C PHE A 232 -3.70 12.09 8.16
N LEU A 233 -4.46 11.05 8.54
CA LEU A 233 -5.25 10.27 7.59
C LEU A 233 -6.30 11.13 6.87
N ALA A 234 -6.98 12.02 7.59
CA ALA A 234 -7.94 12.93 7.00
C ALA A 234 -7.30 13.94 6.03
N GLY A 235 -6.08 14.40 6.35
CA GLY A 235 -5.28 15.24 5.46
C GLY A 235 -4.96 14.53 4.15
N ILE A 236 -4.50 13.28 4.20
CA ILE A 236 -4.21 12.47 3.01
C ILE A 236 -5.47 12.30 2.15
N ILE A 237 -6.60 11.94 2.76
CA ILE A 237 -7.86 11.74 2.02
C ILE A 237 -8.31 13.03 1.34
N LYS A 238 -8.25 14.17 2.04
CA LYS A 238 -8.62 15.49 1.50
C LYS A 238 -7.65 16.00 0.44
N GLN A 239 -6.38 15.64 0.52
CA GLN A 239 -5.37 16.12 -0.41
C GLN A 239 -5.38 15.28 -1.70
N PHE A 240 -5.38 13.96 -1.57
CA PHE A 240 -5.22 13.04 -2.68
C PHE A 240 -6.52 12.51 -3.27
N HIS A 241 -7.67 12.70 -2.58
CA HIS A 241 -8.99 12.27 -3.07
C HIS A 241 -8.99 10.82 -3.60
N PRO A 242 -8.59 9.83 -2.79
CA PRO A 242 -8.34 8.48 -3.30
C PRO A 242 -9.57 7.90 -4.01
N VAL A 243 -9.35 7.19 -5.13
CA VAL A 243 -10.41 6.45 -5.82
C VAL A 243 -10.88 5.25 -5.03
N PHE A 244 -10.09 4.80 -4.06
CA PHE A 244 -10.35 3.61 -3.26
C PHE A 244 -9.53 3.63 -1.96
N ILE A 245 -10.11 3.10 -0.89
CA ILE A 245 -9.43 2.90 0.40
C ILE A 245 -9.49 1.41 0.78
N LEU A 246 -8.33 0.82 1.07
CA LEU A 246 -8.22 -0.48 1.71
C LEU A 246 -7.72 -0.28 3.14
N THR A 247 -8.55 -0.63 4.13
CA THR A 247 -8.15 -0.66 5.53
C THR A 247 -8.18 -2.09 6.06
N VAL A 248 -7.07 -2.53 6.64
CA VAL A 248 -6.93 -3.92 7.13
C VAL A 248 -7.06 -3.96 8.64
N HIS A 249 -7.97 -4.82 9.10
CA HIS A 249 -8.41 -5.00 10.49
C HIS A 249 -8.35 -6.47 10.92
N GLN A 250 -8.64 -6.72 12.19
CA GLN A 250 -8.84 -8.04 12.79
C GLN A 250 -9.97 -7.96 13.83
N PRO A 251 -10.63 -9.09 14.20
CA PRO A 251 -10.31 -10.47 13.84
C PRO A 251 -11.43 -11.24 13.11
N ARG A 252 -12.27 -10.58 12.28
CA ARG A 252 -13.58 -11.14 11.86
C ARG A 252 -13.57 -12.14 10.71
N ARG A 253 -12.48 -12.26 9.94
CA ARG A 253 -12.43 -13.06 8.69
C ARG A 253 -13.56 -12.70 7.72
N SER A 254 -13.67 -11.41 7.40
CA SER A 254 -14.72 -10.86 6.56
C SER A 254 -14.22 -9.76 5.63
N VAL A 255 -14.92 -9.55 4.53
CA VAL A 255 -14.78 -8.37 3.67
C VAL A 255 -15.99 -7.49 3.94
N ASN A 256 -15.80 -6.44 4.73
CA ASN A 256 -16.79 -5.41 4.94
C ASN A 256 -16.51 -4.23 4.02
N TRP A 257 -17.56 -3.51 3.62
CA TRP A 257 -17.44 -2.32 2.79
C TRP A 257 -18.43 -1.25 3.24
N ASP A 258 -18.08 0.00 2.93
CA ASP A 258 -18.98 1.15 3.03
C ASP A 258 -18.95 1.92 1.69
N GLY A 259 -20.02 2.69 1.42
CA GLY A 259 -20.12 3.46 0.18
C GLY A 259 -20.19 2.58 -1.08
N PRO A 260 -19.75 3.07 -2.25
CA PRO A 260 -19.89 2.40 -3.54
C PRO A 260 -18.84 1.27 -3.77
N ALA A 261 -18.54 0.48 -2.73
CA ALA A 261 -17.48 -0.54 -2.75
C ALA A 261 -17.96 -1.99 -2.90
N GLU A 262 -19.27 -2.25 -3.00
CA GLU A 262 -19.80 -3.62 -3.02
C GLU A 262 -19.18 -4.49 -4.13
N GLY A 263 -19.07 -3.95 -5.34
CA GLY A 263 -18.47 -4.68 -6.47
C GLY A 263 -17.01 -5.07 -6.22
N LEU A 264 -16.22 -4.15 -5.66
CA LEU A 264 -14.82 -4.40 -5.28
C LEU A 264 -14.73 -5.40 -4.12
N ALA A 265 -15.65 -5.32 -3.16
CA ALA A 265 -15.71 -6.25 -2.03
C ALA A 265 -16.01 -7.66 -2.49
N ARG A 266 -17.00 -7.83 -3.38
CA ARG A 266 -17.33 -9.12 -4.03
C ARG A 266 -16.16 -9.66 -4.84
N LEU A 267 -15.45 -8.79 -5.57
CA LEU A 267 -14.25 -9.18 -6.30
C LEU A 267 -13.18 -9.72 -5.35
N LEU A 268 -12.83 -8.99 -4.30
CA LEU A 268 -11.85 -9.43 -3.30
C LEU A 268 -12.27 -10.76 -2.65
N ALA A 269 -13.54 -10.84 -2.21
CA ALA A 269 -14.10 -12.03 -1.58
C ALA A 269 -14.13 -13.27 -2.50
N SER A 270 -14.21 -13.07 -3.81
CA SER A 270 -14.14 -14.18 -4.77
C SER A 270 -12.78 -14.88 -4.80
N TYR A 271 -11.72 -14.21 -4.32
CA TYR A 271 -10.36 -14.76 -4.24
C TYR A 271 -9.99 -15.29 -2.86
N ASN A 272 -10.32 -14.56 -1.78
CA ASN A 272 -9.94 -14.99 -0.42
C ASN A 272 -11.03 -15.84 0.27
N HIS A 273 -12.23 -15.91 -0.30
CA HIS A 273 -13.40 -16.63 0.22
C HIS A 273 -13.84 -16.19 1.63
N TYR A 274 -13.54 -14.96 2.02
CA TYR A 274 -14.01 -14.40 3.29
C TYR A 274 -15.50 -14.05 3.19
N ARG A 275 -16.19 -14.00 4.34
CA ARG A 275 -17.60 -13.62 4.39
C ARG A 275 -17.76 -12.17 3.96
N LEU A 276 -18.71 -11.91 3.05
CA LEU A 276 -19.14 -10.55 2.73
C LEU A 276 -20.04 -10.00 3.83
N GLU A 277 -19.72 -8.82 4.35
CA GLU A 277 -20.51 -8.14 5.38
C GLU A 277 -20.86 -6.71 4.94
N ALA A 278 -22.12 -6.45 4.60
CA ALA A 278 -22.59 -5.07 4.35
C ALA A 278 -22.68 -4.23 5.63
N SER A 279 -22.66 -4.87 6.81
CA SER A 279 -22.66 -4.21 8.11
C SER A 279 -21.94 -5.08 9.13
N VAL A 280 -21.17 -4.45 10.01
CA VAL A 280 -20.48 -5.12 11.13
C VAL A 280 -21.43 -5.48 12.29
N GLY A 281 -22.72 -5.14 12.19
CA GLY A 281 -23.79 -5.53 13.11
C GLY A 281 -24.11 -4.53 14.24
N TYR A 282 -23.49 -3.35 14.24
CA TYR A 282 -23.77 -2.26 15.18
C TYR A 282 -23.31 -0.91 14.61
N PRO A 283 -23.82 0.24 15.11
CA PRO A 283 -23.40 1.56 14.65
C PRO A 283 -21.92 1.86 14.94
N THR A 284 -21.22 2.46 13.98
CA THR A 284 -19.80 2.85 14.11
C THR A 284 -19.63 4.37 13.95
N PRO A 285 -20.21 5.20 14.84
CA PRO A 285 -20.19 6.65 14.69
C PRO A 285 -18.75 7.19 14.62
N GLY A 286 -18.46 8.03 13.63
CA GLY A 286 -17.13 8.59 13.43
C GLY A 286 -16.10 7.61 12.87
N SER A 287 -16.52 6.47 12.30
CA SER A 287 -15.61 5.55 11.64
C SER A 287 -15.08 6.08 10.31
N LEU A 288 -13.92 5.57 9.90
CA LEU A 288 -13.35 5.86 8.60
C LEU A 288 -14.31 5.44 7.47
N GLY A 289 -14.96 4.28 7.62
CA GLY A 289 -15.99 3.80 6.70
C GLY A 289 -17.19 4.73 6.61
N SER A 290 -17.69 5.24 7.74
CA SER A 290 -18.77 6.24 7.75
C SER A 290 -18.36 7.52 7.05
N TRP A 291 -17.17 8.05 7.35
CA TRP A 291 -16.74 9.32 6.77
C TRP A 291 -16.36 9.19 5.28
N ALA A 292 -15.45 8.29 4.93
CA ALA A 292 -14.97 8.15 3.56
C ALA A 292 -16.00 7.45 2.66
N GLY A 293 -16.56 6.33 3.12
CA GLY A 293 -17.51 5.53 2.36
C GLY A 293 -18.87 6.20 2.21
N ILE A 294 -19.49 6.58 3.33
CA ILE A 294 -20.86 7.10 3.32
C ILE A 294 -20.91 8.58 3.00
N ASP A 295 -20.15 9.44 3.68
CA ASP A 295 -20.26 10.88 3.47
C ASP A 295 -19.53 11.36 2.20
N LEU A 296 -18.33 10.85 1.94
CA LEU A 296 -17.51 11.28 0.79
C LEU A 296 -17.72 10.43 -0.47
N GLN A 297 -18.48 9.33 -0.39
CA GLN A 297 -18.72 8.40 -1.49
C GLN A 297 -17.42 7.83 -2.11
N ILE A 298 -16.36 7.70 -1.30
CA ILE A 298 -15.12 7.02 -1.69
C ILE A 298 -15.29 5.54 -1.38
N PRO A 299 -15.17 4.62 -2.36
CA PRO A 299 -15.32 3.20 -2.09
C PRO A 299 -14.22 2.75 -1.11
N ILE A 300 -14.65 2.13 -0.01
CA ILE A 300 -13.75 1.64 1.04
C ILE A 300 -14.07 0.18 1.38
N ILE A 301 -13.02 -0.63 1.46
CA ILE A 301 -13.08 -2.00 2.00
C ILE A 301 -12.36 -2.04 3.34
N THR A 302 -13.07 -2.53 4.35
CA THR A 302 -12.52 -3.00 5.62
C THR A 302 -12.26 -4.51 5.47
N LEU A 303 -11.01 -4.88 5.22
CA LEU A 303 -10.60 -6.28 5.18
C LEU A 303 -10.29 -6.75 6.60
N GLU A 304 -11.18 -7.56 7.17
CA GLU A 304 -11.03 -8.14 8.50
C GLU A 304 -10.34 -9.51 8.39
N LEU A 305 -9.09 -9.59 8.81
CA LEU A 305 -8.34 -10.84 8.91
C LEU A 305 -8.84 -11.69 10.08
N PRO A 306 -8.58 -13.01 10.11
CA PRO A 306 -8.83 -13.81 11.29
C PRO A 306 -7.94 -13.41 12.47
N LYS A 307 -8.31 -13.80 13.70
CA LYS A 307 -7.52 -13.53 14.93
C LYS A 307 -6.08 -14.03 14.85
N LYS A 308 -5.90 -15.15 14.15
CA LYS A 308 -4.62 -15.77 13.84
C LYS A 308 -4.73 -16.28 12.40
N PRO A 309 -3.63 -16.36 11.65
CA PRO A 309 -3.65 -16.99 10.34
C PRO A 309 -4.22 -18.41 10.45
N GLU A 310 -5.28 -18.68 9.69
CA GLU A 310 -5.92 -20.00 9.67
C GLU A 310 -5.35 -20.88 8.57
N SER A 311 -4.84 -20.29 7.50
CA SER A 311 -4.12 -21.01 6.45
C SER A 311 -2.64 -21.18 6.80
N PRO A 312 -2.06 -22.36 6.51
CA PRO A 312 -0.62 -22.58 6.57
C PRO A 312 0.19 -21.65 5.66
N ARG A 313 -0.45 -21.03 4.65
CA ARG A 313 0.18 -20.07 3.75
C ARG A 313 0.27 -18.66 4.35
N GLY A 314 -0.47 -18.37 5.42
CA GLY A 314 -0.52 -17.06 6.08
C GLY A 314 -1.48 -16.05 5.42
N ASP A 315 -1.76 -14.95 6.13
CA ASP A 315 -2.74 -13.95 5.70
C ASP A 315 -2.38 -13.30 4.36
N PHE A 316 -1.08 -13.07 4.10
CA PHE A 316 -0.62 -12.55 2.81
C PHE A 316 -1.04 -13.43 1.65
N ALA A 317 -0.78 -14.73 1.73
CA ALA A 317 -1.10 -15.66 0.65
C ALA A 317 -2.60 -15.74 0.33
N GLU A 318 -3.43 -15.69 1.37
CA GLU A 318 -4.89 -15.77 1.22
C GLU A 318 -5.45 -14.53 0.54
N ASN A 319 -4.90 -13.35 0.85
CA ASN A 319 -5.52 -12.08 0.48
C ASN A 319 -4.88 -11.42 -0.73
N MET A 320 -3.61 -11.74 -1.04
CA MET A 320 -2.82 -10.99 -2.02
C MET A 320 -3.43 -10.97 -3.41
N GLU A 321 -3.86 -12.11 -3.95
CA GLU A 321 -4.42 -12.14 -5.31
C GLU A 321 -5.70 -11.31 -5.39
N GLY A 322 -6.59 -11.40 -4.39
CA GLY A 322 -7.81 -10.59 -4.33
C GLY A 322 -7.52 -9.09 -4.29
N ILE A 323 -6.55 -8.66 -3.47
CA ILE A 323 -6.12 -7.27 -3.39
C ILE A 323 -5.55 -6.81 -4.74
N LEU A 324 -4.65 -7.59 -5.35
CA LEU A 324 -4.05 -7.25 -6.64
C LEU A 324 -5.09 -7.16 -7.76
N GLN A 325 -6.15 -7.97 -7.72
CA GLN A 325 -7.24 -7.94 -8.70
C GLN A 325 -8.11 -6.70 -8.54
N VAL A 326 -8.39 -6.27 -7.30
CA VAL A 326 -9.01 -4.96 -7.02
C VAL A 326 -8.15 -3.82 -7.57
N LEU A 327 -6.84 -3.83 -7.30
CA LEU A 327 -5.94 -2.78 -7.82
C LEU A 327 -5.87 -2.78 -9.36
N ARG A 328 -5.83 -3.96 -10.00
CA ARG A 328 -5.91 -4.07 -11.47
C ARG A 328 -7.22 -3.50 -11.99
N ARG A 329 -8.35 -3.82 -11.35
CA ARG A 329 -9.66 -3.30 -11.75
C ARG A 329 -9.68 -1.75 -11.75
N LEU A 330 -9.19 -1.14 -10.67
CA LEU A 330 -9.09 0.31 -10.53
C LEU A 330 -8.14 0.96 -11.57
N ALA A 331 -7.08 0.26 -11.96
CA ALA A 331 -6.16 0.70 -13.00
C ALA A 331 -6.84 0.72 -14.38
N TYR A 332 -7.64 -0.30 -14.71
CA TYR A 332 -8.24 -0.48 -16.03
C TYR A 332 -9.58 0.25 -16.26
N GLU A 333 -10.35 0.51 -15.20
CA GLU A 333 -11.59 1.29 -15.34
C GLU A 333 -11.23 2.73 -15.75
N ASN A 334 -11.37 3.05 -17.04
CA ASN A 334 -11.11 4.39 -17.58
C ASN A 334 -12.18 5.40 -17.07
N PRO A 335 -11.80 6.69 -16.93
CA PRO A 335 -12.58 7.75 -16.31
C PRO A 335 -13.89 8.11 -17.01
#